data_AF-A0AAV5T108-F1
#
_entry.id   AF-A0AAV5T108-F1
#
_cell.length_a   1.000
_cell.length_b   1.000
_cell.length_c   1.000
_cell.angle_alpha   90.00
_cell.angle_beta   90.00
_cell.angle_gamma   90.00
#
_symmetry.space_group_name_H-M   'P 1'
#
loop_
_entity.id
_entity.type
_entity.pdbx_description
1 polymer ?
#
loop_
_entity_poly.entity_id
_entity_poly.type
_entity_poly.pdbx_seq_one_letter_code
_entity_poly.pdbx_strand_id
1 'polypeptide(L)'
;MFACFPSVSDLDDDVEIAPLFIQKMTDEERKAFDGIFWNPNLDDADKQAKINKVADAFKDAAQIADFKKWKAEQEAAKKAYEDRVAKLSPAVKTQYDKLISLRREAEKIRYNLSPEAREELGDLIR
;
A
#
# COMPACT_ATOMS: atom_id res chain seq x y z
N MET A 1 14.25 9.20 8.98
CA MET A 1 14.05 9.61 7.58
C MET A 1 12.54 9.60 7.37
N PHE A 2 11.95 10.77 7.62
CA PHE A 2 10.52 11.00 7.58
C PHE A 2 10.01 10.65 6.17
N ALA A 3 9.05 9.73 6.08
CA ALA A 3 8.13 9.81 4.97
C ALA A 3 7.33 11.08 5.24
N CYS A 4 7.60 12.14 4.46
CA CYS A 4 6.71 13.29 4.41
C CYS A 4 5.31 12.74 4.11
N PHE A 5 4.44 12.73 5.11
CA PHE A 5 3.02 12.86 4.81
C PHE A 5 2.89 14.26 4.20
N PRO A 6 2.41 14.39 2.96
CA PRO A 6 2.09 15.71 2.43
C PRO A 6 1.09 16.36 3.39
N SER A 7 1.38 17.60 3.77
CA SER A 7 0.43 18.40 4.53
C SER A 7 -0.74 18.72 3.61
N VAL A 8 -1.96 18.80 4.15
CA VAL A 8 -3.20 19.08 3.37
C VAL A 8 -3.10 20.40 2.59
N SER A 9 -2.16 21.28 2.97
CA SER A 9 -1.86 22.55 2.30
C SER A 9 -0.95 22.48 1.07
N ASP A 10 -0.44 21.30 0.69
CA ASP A 10 0.37 21.10 -0.52
C ASP A 10 -0.42 20.45 -1.68
N LEU A 11 -1.75 20.33 -1.57
CA LEU A 11 -2.61 19.52 -2.46
C LEU A 11 -3.44 20.34 -3.47
N ASP A 12 -2.92 21.47 -3.96
CA ASP A 12 -3.50 22.10 -5.15
C ASP A 12 -2.82 21.53 -6.41
N ASP A 13 -3.61 20.76 -7.18
CA ASP A 13 -3.43 20.36 -8.59
C ASP A 13 -2.46 19.23 -8.99
N ASP A 14 -2.39 18.14 -8.21
CA ASP A 14 -2.18 16.79 -8.78
C ASP A 14 -3.07 15.82 -8.02
N VAL A 15 -4.37 15.83 -8.33
CA VAL A 15 -5.22 14.69 -7.96
C VAL A 15 -4.59 13.49 -8.65
N GLU A 16 -3.86 12.64 -7.91
CA GLU A 16 -3.43 11.34 -8.41
C GLU A 16 -4.70 10.59 -8.82
N ILE A 17 -5.05 10.72 -10.09
CA ILE A 17 -6.18 10.04 -10.69
C ILE A 17 -5.91 8.56 -10.48
N ALA A 18 -6.69 7.94 -9.58
CA ALA A 18 -6.56 6.52 -9.28
C ALA A 18 -6.48 5.73 -10.60
N PRO A 19 -5.65 4.67 -10.70
CA PRO A 19 -5.55 3.87 -11.91
C PRO A 19 -6.93 3.52 -12.50
N LEU A 20 -7.04 3.49 -13.83
CA LEU A 20 -8.29 3.23 -14.53
C LEU A 20 -8.95 1.94 -14.03
N PHE A 21 -8.15 0.93 -13.68
CA PHE A 21 -8.68 -0.33 -13.18
C PHE A 21 -9.45 -0.17 -11.86
N ILE A 22 -9.02 0.75 -10.98
CA ILE A 22 -9.71 1.09 -9.72
C ILE A 22 -10.94 1.94 -9.99
N GLN A 23 -10.87 2.89 -10.93
CA GLN A 23 -12.02 3.72 -11.30
C GLN A 23 -13.20 2.91 -11.84
N LYS A 24 -12.91 1.82 -12.56
CA LYS A 24 -13.91 0.94 -13.15
C LYS A 24 -14.42 -0.17 -12.22
N MET A 25 -13.87 -0.31 -11.02
CA MET A 25 -14.38 -1.27 -10.02
C MET A 25 -15.75 -0.86 -9.48
N THR A 26 -16.59 -1.83 -9.15
CA THR A 26 -17.76 -1.57 -8.29
C THR A 26 -17.33 -1.22 -6.87
N ASP A 27 -18.23 -0.63 -6.08
CA ASP A 27 -17.95 -0.32 -4.68
C ASP A 27 -17.57 -1.56 -3.87
N GLU A 28 -18.18 -2.72 -4.16
CA GLU A 28 -17.82 -3.99 -3.53
C GLU A 28 -16.43 -4.48 -3.95
N GLU A 29 -16.10 -4.42 -5.24
CA GLU A 29 -14.78 -4.81 -5.77
C GLU A 29 -13.68 -3.92 -5.20
N ARG A 30 -13.93 -2.60 -5.11
CA ARG A 30 -13.02 -1.63 -4.51
C ARG A 30 -12.82 -1.91 -3.02
N LYS A 31 -13.89 -2.11 -2.25
CA LYS A 31 -13.79 -2.47 -0.82
C LYS A 31 -13.01 -3.76 -0.62
N ALA A 32 -13.22 -4.76 -1.47
CA ALA A 32 -12.47 -6.00 -1.42
C ALA A 32 -10.98 -5.78 -1.73
N PHE A 33 -10.67 -5.02 -2.77
CA PHE A 33 -9.29 -4.65 -3.14
C PHE A 33 -8.59 -3.90 -1.99
N ASP A 34 -9.21 -2.84 -1.47
CA ASP A 34 -8.65 -2.01 -0.39
C ASP A 34 -8.43 -2.85 0.88
N GLY A 35 -9.40 -3.70 1.22
CA GLY A 35 -9.30 -4.61 2.36
C GLY A 35 -8.18 -5.66 2.23
N ILE A 36 -7.69 -5.93 1.02
CA ILE A 36 -6.52 -6.78 0.78
C ILE A 36 -5.24 -5.94 0.78
N PHE A 37 -5.24 -4.85 0.02
CA PHE A 37 -4.06 -4.02 -0.23
C PHE A 37 -3.54 -3.39 1.06
N TRP A 38 -4.44 -2.83 1.87
CA TRP A 38 -4.10 -2.13 3.12
C TRP A 38 -3.93 -3.04 4.33
N ASN A 39 -4.19 -4.35 4.21
CA ASN A 39 -4.13 -5.25 5.36
C ASN A 39 -2.68 -5.57 5.75
N PRO A 40 -2.17 -5.12 6.91
CA PRO A 40 -0.80 -5.37 7.33
C PRO A 40 -0.58 -6.78 7.89
N ASN A 41 -1.66 -7.56 8.06
CA ASN A 41 -1.61 -8.94 8.53
C ASN A 41 -1.41 -9.95 7.39
N LEU A 42 -1.52 -9.51 6.13
CA LEU A 42 -1.22 -10.34 4.96
C LEU A 42 0.22 -10.10 4.51
N ASP A 43 0.91 -11.17 4.14
CA ASP A 43 2.20 -11.04 3.46
C ASP A 43 2.03 -10.62 2.00
N ASP A 44 3.13 -10.19 1.39
CA ASP A 44 3.12 -9.67 0.02
C ASP A 44 2.65 -10.71 -1.01
N ALA A 45 2.97 -11.99 -0.81
CA ALA A 45 2.62 -13.05 -1.75
C ALA A 45 1.11 -13.33 -1.71
N ASP A 46 0.55 -13.41 -0.50
CA ASP A 46 -0.88 -13.56 -0.26
C ASP A 46 -1.67 -12.36 -0.79
N LYS A 47 -1.16 -11.14 -0.58
CA LYS A 47 -1.75 -9.93 -1.16
C LYS A 47 -1.81 -10.02 -2.68
N GLN A 48 -0.69 -10.34 -3.33
CA GLN A 48 -0.63 -10.46 -4.79
C GLN A 48 -1.60 -11.53 -5.30
N ALA A 49 -1.63 -12.71 -4.66
CA ALA A 49 -2.55 -13.78 -5.04
C ALA A 49 -4.02 -13.35 -4.92
N LYS A 50 -4.39 -12.67 -3.83
CA LYS A 50 -5.77 -12.19 -3.62
C LYS A 50 -6.13 -11.03 -4.56
N ILE A 51 -5.22 -10.10 -4.80
CA ILE A 51 -5.43 -9.00 -5.76
C ILE A 51 -5.61 -9.54 -7.19
N ASN A 52 -4.83 -10.55 -7.59
CA ASN A 52 -5.03 -11.21 -8.89
C ASN A 52 -6.42 -11.84 -9.01
N LYS A 53 -6.94 -12.46 -7.94
CA LYS A 53 -8.29 -13.00 -7.94
C LYS A 53 -9.37 -11.93 -8.09
N VAL A 54 -9.16 -10.73 -7.53
CA VAL A 54 -10.07 -9.59 -7.79
C VAL A 54 -10.03 -9.20 -9.26
N ALA A 55 -8.84 -9.19 -9.87
CA ALA A 55 -8.66 -8.87 -11.27
C ALA A 55 -9.23 -9.92 -12.25
N ASP A 56 -9.38 -11.18 -11.83
CA ASP A 56 -10.03 -12.23 -12.64
C ASP A 56 -11.52 -11.91 -12.91
N ALA A 57 -12.15 -11.07 -12.07
CA ALA A 57 -13.52 -10.61 -12.27
C ALA A 57 -13.65 -9.49 -13.31
N PHE A 58 -12.53 -8.86 -13.70
CA PHE A 58 -12.55 -7.77 -14.69
C PHE A 58 -12.96 -8.30 -16.06
N LYS A 59 -13.93 -7.63 -16.67
CA LYS A 59 -14.46 -8.01 -18.00
C LYS A 59 -13.98 -7.08 -19.11
N ASP A 60 -13.51 -5.90 -18.76
CA ASP A 60 -13.10 -4.85 -19.69
C ASP A 60 -11.62 -4.97 -20.04
N ALA A 61 -11.31 -5.03 -21.34
CA ALA A 61 -9.94 -5.23 -21.82
C ALA A 61 -8.99 -4.07 -21.43
N ALA A 62 -9.50 -2.83 -21.38
CA ALA A 62 -8.70 -1.68 -20.97
C ALA A 62 -8.45 -1.70 -19.45
N GLN A 63 -9.43 -2.13 -18.65
CA GLN A 63 -9.30 -2.34 -17.21
C GLN A 63 -8.23 -3.39 -16.89
N ILE A 64 -8.24 -4.52 -17.60
CA ILE A 64 -7.24 -5.59 -17.44
C ILE A 64 -5.84 -5.11 -17.87
N ALA A 65 -5.74 -4.37 -18.98
CA ALA A 65 -4.47 -3.83 -19.45
C ALA A 65 -3.86 -2.83 -18.46
N ASP A 66 -4.69 -1.93 -17.93
CA ASP A 66 -4.28 -0.95 -16.92
C ASP A 66 -3.84 -1.62 -15.62
N PHE A 67 -4.57 -2.63 -15.14
CA PHE A 67 -4.17 -3.42 -13.97
C PHE A 67 -2.81 -4.11 -14.16
N LYS A 68 -2.56 -4.69 -15.33
CA LYS A 68 -1.27 -5.33 -15.65
C LYS A 68 -0.13 -4.32 -15.66
N LYS A 69 -0.36 -3.13 -16.23
CA LYS A 69 0.60 -2.04 -16.23
C LYS A 69 0.92 -1.61 -14.79
N TRP A 70 -0.10 -1.34 -13.99
CA TRP A 70 0.05 -0.98 -12.58
C TRP A 70 0.85 -2.03 -11.80
N LYS A 71 0.57 -3.34 -11.99
CA LYS A 71 1.36 -4.40 -11.34
C LYS A 71 2.83 -4.36 -11.74
N ALA A 72 3.13 -4.20 -13.03
CA ALA A 72 4.52 -4.13 -13.50
C ALA A 72 5.26 -2.92 -12.89
N GLU A 73 4.57 -1.78 -12.76
CA GLU A 73 5.12 -0.58 -12.12
C GLU A 73 5.38 -0.80 -10.63
N GLN A 74 4.46 -1.46 -9.91
CA GLN A 74 4.66 -1.82 -8.50
C GLN A 74 5.84 -2.77 -8.30
N GLU A 75 5.98 -3.79 -9.15
CA GLU A 75 7.12 -4.72 -9.11
C GLU A 75 8.44 -4.01 -9.40
N ALA A 76 8.46 -3.11 -10.38
CA ALA A 76 9.63 -2.29 -10.69
C ALA A 76 10.01 -1.36 -9.53
N ALA A 77 9.03 -0.70 -8.91
CA ALA A 77 9.25 0.17 -7.76
C ALA A 77 9.77 -0.62 -6.55
N LYS A 78 9.21 -1.81 -6.29
CA LYS A 78 9.68 -2.71 -5.24
C LYS A 78 11.14 -3.12 -5.47
N LYS A 79 11.48 -3.55 -6.69
CA LYS A 79 12.85 -3.91 -7.04
C LYS A 79 13.82 -2.74 -6.85
N ALA A 80 13.46 -1.55 -7.35
CA ALA A 80 14.30 -0.35 -7.19
C ALA A 80 14.47 0.05 -5.71
N TYR A 81 13.48 -0.22 -4.86
CA TYR A 81 13.60 -0.04 -3.42
C TYR A 81 14.53 -1.08 -2.79
N GLU A 82 14.37 -2.36 -3.10
CA GLU A 82 15.23 -3.45 -2.62
C GLU A 82 16.69 -3.22 -3.01
N ASP A 83 16.94 -2.73 -4.23
CA ASP A 83 18.28 -2.37 -4.70
C ASP A 83 18.91 -1.22 -3.89
N ARG A 84 18.10 -0.24 -3.44
CA ARG A 84 18.56 0.83 -2.55
C ARG A 84 18.88 0.30 -1.16
N VAL A 85 18.04 -0.59 -0.63
CA VAL A 85 18.24 -1.25 0.67
C VAL A 85 19.48 -2.13 0.65
N ALA A 86 19.74 -2.85 -0.45
CA ALA A 86 20.92 -3.68 -0.62
C ALA A 86 22.24 -2.89 -0.60
N LYS A 87 22.20 -1.60 -0.97
CA LYS A 87 23.37 -0.70 -0.95
C LYS A 87 23.65 -0.09 0.44
N LEU A 88 22.81 -0.34 1.44
CA LEU A 88 23.04 0.15 2.80
C LEU A 88 24.27 -0.53 3.42
N SER A 89 25.02 0.23 4.21
CA SER A 89 26.11 -0.36 5.02
C SER A 89 25.52 -1.30 6.08
N PRO A 90 26.27 -2.31 6.56
CA PRO A 90 25.77 -3.27 7.54
C PRO A 90 25.19 -2.60 8.80
N ALA A 91 25.87 -1.57 9.33
CA ALA A 91 25.41 -0.84 10.51
C ALA A 91 24.08 -0.10 10.28
N VAL A 92 23.91 0.51 9.10
CA VAL A 92 22.67 1.20 8.74
C VAL A 92 21.55 0.19 8.47
N LYS A 93 21.85 -0.92 7.79
CA LYS A 93 20.90 -1.99 7.50
C LYS A 93 20.29 -2.57 8.78
N THR A 94 21.12 -2.83 9.80
CA THR A 94 20.61 -3.29 11.10
C THR A 94 19.62 -2.32 11.75
N GLN A 95 19.87 -1.01 11.69
CA GLN A 95 18.91 -0.04 12.25
C GLN A 95 17.67 0.11 11.38
N TYR A 96 17.85 0.08 10.06
CA TYR A 96 16.77 0.10 9.10
C TYR A 96 15.80 -1.09 9.30
N ASP A 97 16.32 -2.31 9.46
CA ASP A 97 15.51 -3.51 9.68
C ASP A 97 14.66 -3.39 10.96
N LYS A 98 15.23 -2.83 12.04
CA LYS A 98 14.50 -2.53 13.28
C LYS A 98 13.39 -1.49 13.08
N LEU A 99 13.68 -0.41 12.33
CA LEU A 99 12.67 0.61 12.03
C LEU A 99 11.50 0.02 11.22
N ILE A 100 11.80 -0.85 10.26
CA ILE A 100 10.78 -1.54 9.47
C ILE A 100 9.96 -2.50 10.33
N SER A 101 10.58 -3.26 11.24
CA SER A 101 9.84 -4.16 12.13
C SER A 101 8.88 -3.39 13.04
N LEU A 102 9.36 -2.33 13.68
CA LEU A 102 8.54 -1.46 14.54
C LEU A 102 7.38 -0.82 13.77
N ARG A 103 7.64 -0.35 12.54
CA ARG A 103 6.59 0.21 11.69
C ARG A 103 5.50 -0.82 11.38
N ARG A 104 5.89 -2.05 11.00
CA ARG A 104 4.94 -3.14 10.72
C ARG A 104 4.13 -3.51 11.96
N GLU A 105 4.75 -3.56 13.13
CA GLU A 105 4.06 -3.82 14.40
C GLU A 105 3.04 -2.72 14.72
N ALA A 106 3.44 -1.44 14.57
CA ALA A 106 2.54 -0.31 14.77
C ALA A 106 1.34 -0.33 13.81
N GLU A 107 1.57 -0.67 12.53
CA GLU A 107 0.50 -0.82 11.54
C GLU A 107 -0.47 -1.96 11.90
N LYS A 108 0.04 -3.11 12.36
CA LYS A 108 -0.79 -4.22 12.83
C LYS A 108 -1.64 -3.84 14.05
N ILE A 109 -1.05 -3.15 15.02
CA ILE A 109 -1.77 -2.65 16.19
C ILE A 109 -2.93 -1.76 15.74
N ARG A 110 -2.66 -0.72 14.93
CA ARG A 110 -3.69 0.18 14.42
C ARG A 110 -4.77 -0.53 13.63
N TYR A 111 -4.39 -1.50 12.79
CA TYR A 111 -5.36 -2.25 11.98
C TYR A 111 -6.29 -3.13 12.83
N ASN A 112 -5.80 -3.70 13.93
CA ASN A 112 -6.58 -4.57 14.79
C ASN A 112 -7.44 -3.84 15.83
N LEU A 113 -7.29 -2.51 15.97
CA LEU A 113 -8.20 -1.69 16.77
C LEU A 113 -9.59 -1.57 16.13
N SER A 114 -10.60 -1.32 16.96
CA SER A 114 -11.92 -0.91 16.47
C SER A 114 -11.82 0.42 15.71
N PRO A 115 -12.75 0.73 14.79
CA PRO A 115 -12.75 2.01 14.09
C PRO A 115 -12.69 3.21 15.03
N GLU A 116 -13.44 3.17 16.13
CA GLU A 116 -13.54 4.25 17.12
C GLU A 116 -12.22 4.42 17.87
N ALA A 117 -11.61 3.32 18.33
CA ALA A 117 -10.33 3.37 19.01
C ALA A 117 -9.17 3.79 18.08
N ARG A 118 -9.28 3.51 16.77
CA ARG A 118 -8.30 3.96 15.78
C ARG A 118 -8.39 5.46 15.55
N GLU A 119 -9.59 6.02 15.54
CA GLU A 119 -9.82 7.46 15.41
C GLU A 119 -9.26 8.21 16.62
N GLU A 120 -9.63 7.77 17.84
CA GLU A 120 -9.11 8.35 19.09
C GLU A 120 -7.57 8.26 19.18
N LEU A 121 -6.99 7.14 18.77
CA LEU A 121 -5.54 6.98 18.75
C LEU A 121 -4.86 7.85 17.67
N GLY A 122 -5.51 8.01 16.51
CA GLY A 122 -5.02 8.81 15.39
C GLY A 122 -4.89 10.30 15.74
N ASP A 123 -5.76 10.80 16.62
CA ASP A 123 -5.68 12.17 17.13
C ASP A 123 -4.46 12.39 18.05
N LEU A 124 -3.96 11.33 18.69
CA LEU A 124 -2.86 11.39 19.65
C LEU A 124 -1.49 11.07 19.03
N ILE A 125 -1.46 10.17 18.04
CA ILE A 125 -0.23 9.65 17.44
C ILE A 125 -0.35 9.71 15.91
N ARG A 126 0.18 10.80 15.33
CA ARG A 126 0.32 10.98 13.87
C ARG A 126 1.57 10.30 13.32
#